data_AF-A0A3R6IY32-F1
#
_entry.id   AF-A0A3R6IY32-F1
#
_cell.length_a   1.000
_cell.length_b   1.000
_cell.length_c   1.000
_cell.angle_alpha   90.00
_cell.angle_beta   90.00
_cell.angle_gamma   90.00
#
_symmetry.space_group_name_H-M   'P 1'
#
loop_
_entity.id
_entity.type
_entity.pdbx_description
1 polymer ?
#
loop_
_entity_poly.entity_id
_entity_poly.type
_entity_poly.pdbx_seq_one_letter_code
_entity_poly.pdbx_strand_id
1 'polypeptide(L)'
;MKINKLTKEEKAEGLTLDLVNKVNLRKKCSPVMFKAGDEPVGIMECSTGYWVHTSDGYLRDDKGALIVFGIRECQIARARYLMYHGEEEKRLEAELVLEQRKRKIQEKLDVFKKNIEDIRQYTIEGSTTNVFAKILESAMSVEQRIFVKAENERKVNNLPQMEAQYDWLTSEFEKGNYNLLLDIMGIEKIPNPVTFKLDNEDDMRMLKNAFGKQAIDEAQGDVNKLYARLKVEQMYNV
;
A
#
# COMPACT_ATOMS: atom_id res chain seq x y z
N MET A 1 -10.41 -7.74 -22.20
CA MET A 1 -10.70 -8.09 -23.61
C MET A 1 -9.55 -7.55 -24.46
N LYS A 2 -9.11 -8.24 -25.52
CA LYS A 2 -8.06 -7.69 -26.40
C LYS A 2 -8.71 -6.87 -27.53
N ILE A 3 -8.40 -5.58 -27.59
CA ILE A 3 -8.82 -4.70 -28.67
C ILE A 3 -7.85 -4.83 -29.83
N ASN A 4 -8.38 -5.16 -31.01
CA ASN A 4 -7.58 -5.37 -32.22
C ASN A 4 -7.56 -4.14 -33.15
N LYS A 5 -8.49 -3.19 -32.97
CA LYS A 5 -8.62 -2.02 -33.84
C LYS A 5 -9.17 -0.81 -33.07
N LEU A 6 -8.52 0.33 -33.29
CA LEU A 6 -8.97 1.65 -32.86
C LEU A 6 -9.67 2.39 -34.01
N THR A 7 -10.65 3.23 -33.67
CA THR A 7 -11.31 4.14 -34.61
C THR A 7 -10.36 5.26 -35.05
N LYS A 8 -10.77 6.05 -36.05
CA LYS A 8 -9.97 7.21 -36.48
C LYS A 8 -9.89 8.27 -35.39
N GLU A 9 -10.99 8.51 -34.68
CA GLU A 9 -11.06 9.46 -33.56
C GLU A 9 -10.17 9.01 -32.39
N GLU A 10 -10.27 7.74 -31.97
CA GLU A 10 -9.45 7.19 -30.88
C GLU A 10 -7.94 7.34 -31.17
N LYS A 11 -7.52 7.15 -32.43
CA LYS A 11 -6.12 7.37 -32.84
C LYS A 11 -5.75 8.85 -32.87
N ALA A 12 -6.66 9.72 -33.31
CA ALA A 12 -6.42 11.17 -33.36
C ALA A 12 -6.26 11.77 -31.96
N GLU A 13 -6.90 11.17 -30.94
CA GLU A 13 -6.71 11.51 -29.53
C GLU A 13 -5.34 11.07 -28.98
N GLY A 14 -4.60 10.21 -29.68
CA GLY A 14 -3.30 9.69 -29.25
C GLY A 14 -3.34 8.31 -28.59
N LEU A 15 -4.49 7.62 -28.57
CA LEU A 15 -4.58 6.27 -28.02
C LEU A 15 -3.81 5.26 -28.88
N THR A 16 -3.13 4.34 -28.21
CA THR A 16 -2.42 3.23 -28.84
C THR A 16 -3.03 1.89 -28.43
N LEU A 17 -2.89 0.88 -29.30
CA LEU A 17 -3.37 -0.48 -28.98
C LEU A 17 -2.64 -1.07 -27.77
N ASP A 18 -1.37 -0.71 -27.55
CA ASP A 18 -0.59 -1.17 -26.40
C ASP A 18 -1.17 -0.61 -25.10
N LEU A 19 -1.34 0.71 -25.01
CA LEU A 19 -1.93 1.37 -23.84
C LEU A 19 -3.30 0.79 -23.50
N VAL A 20 -4.18 0.69 -24.50
CA VAL A 20 -5.54 0.23 -24.29
C VAL A 20 -5.60 -1.23 -23.84
N ASN A 21 -4.72 -2.09 -24.37
CA ASN A 21 -4.71 -3.51 -24.00
C ASN A 21 -4.08 -3.79 -22.64
N LYS A 22 -3.27 -2.87 -22.10
CA LYS A 22 -2.73 -2.94 -20.73
C LYS A 22 -3.70 -2.44 -19.66
N VAL A 23 -4.81 -1.82 -20.06
CA VAL A 23 -5.81 -1.33 -19.11
C VAL A 23 -6.45 -2.46 -18.33
N ASN A 24 -6.40 -2.32 -16.99
CA ASN A 24 -7.12 -3.18 -16.07
C ASN A 24 -8.38 -2.49 -15.54
N LEU A 25 -9.57 -3.01 -15.90
CA LEU A 25 -10.87 -2.51 -15.44
C LEU A 25 -11.33 -3.09 -14.09
N ARG A 26 -10.59 -4.05 -13.51
CA ARG A 26 -11.01 -4.75 -12.29
C ARG A 26 -10.78 -3.95 -10.99
N LYS A 27 -10.05 -2.83 -11.05
CA LYS A 27 -9.99 -1.90 -9.91
C LYS A 27 -11.40 -1.32 -9.72
N LYS A 28 -12.09 -1.74 -8.65
CA LYS A 28 -13.45 -1.29 -8.32
C LYS A 28 -13.49 0.24 -8.32
N CYS A 29 -14.45 0.83 -9.04
CA CYS A 29 -14.61 2.28 -9.22
C CYS A 29 -13.45 2.99 -9.93
N SER A 30 -12.87 2.37 -10.97
CA SER A 30 -11.87 3.02 -11.80
C SER A 30 -12.47 4.27 -12.48
N PRO A 31 -11.87 5.45 -12.35
CA PRO A 31 -12.31 6.62 -13.10
C PRO A 31 -12.02 6.42 -14.58
N VAL A 32 -12.99 6.79 -15.41
CA VAL A 32 -12.91 6.72 -16.87
C VAL A 32 -13.35 8.05 -17.48
N MET A 33 -12.92 8.29 -18.71
CA MET A 33 -13.26 9.50 -19.46
C MET A 33 -13.74 9.11 -20.87
N PHE A 34 -15.03 9.23 -21.14
CA PHE A 34 -15.64 8.71 -22.37
C PHE A 34 -15.35 9.55 -23.62
N LYS A 35 -15.10 10.85 -23.47
CA LYS A 35 -14.57 11.73 -24.53
C LYS A 35 -13.44 12.62 -24.01
N ALA A 36 -12.61 13.15 -24.90
CA ALA A 36 -11.59 14.11 -24.51
C ALA A 36 -12.22 15.38 -23.92
N GLY A 37 -11.82 15.75 -22.69
CA GLY A 37 -12.33 16.92 -21.98
C GLY A 37 -13.57 16.68 -21.11
N ASP A 38 -14.14 15.47 -21.10
CA ASP A 38 -15.20 15.11 -20.16
C ASP A 38 -14.65 15.05 -18.72
N GLU A 39 -15.50 15.32 -17.73
CA GLU A 39 -15.15 15.04 -16.35
C GLU A 39 -15.01 13.52 -16.11
N PRO A 40 -14.03 13.08 -15.30
CA PRO A 40 -13.88 11.68 -14.95
C PRO A 40 -15.11 11.15 -14.20
N VAL A 41 -15.59 9.97 -14.60
CA VAL A 41 -16.72 9.28 -13.97
C VAL A 41 -16.32 7.89 -13.50
N GLY A 42 -16.98 7.37 -12.47
CA GLY A 42 -16.72 6.03 -11.96
C GLY A 42 -17.41 4.95 -12.79
N ILE A 43 -16.81 3.76 -12.89
CA ILE A 43 -17.49 2.57 -13.41
C ILE A 43 -17.61 1.46 -12.36
N MET A 44 -18.72 0.72 -12.40
CA MET A 44 -18.98 -0.44 -11.57
C MET A 44 -19.34 -1.63 -12.44
N GLU A 45 -18.64 -2.76 -12.26
CA GLU A 45 -18.89 -4.00 -13.00
C GLU A 45 -20.27 -4.57 -12.67
N CYS A 46 -20.99 -5.00 -13.71
CA CYS A 46 -22.27 -5.69 -13.60
C CYS A 46 -22.25 -6.95 -14.49
N SER A 47 -23.32 -7.76 -14.43
CA SER A 47 -23.36 -9.07 -15.11
C SER A 47 -23.12 -9.04 -16.62
N THR A 48 -23.36 -7.91 -17.28
CA THR A 48 -23.29 -7.77 -18.74
C THR A 48 -22.33 -6.67 -19.21
N GLY A 49 -21.60 -6.00 -18.30
CA GLY A 49 -20.74 -4.86 -18.63
C GLY A 49 -20.47 -3.99 -17.43
N TYR A 50 -20.66 -2.68 -17.58
CA TYR A 50 -20.42 -1.70 -16.52
C TYR A 50 -21.55 -0.66 -16.42
N TRP A 51 -21.88 -0.29 -15.19
CA TRP A 51 -22.66 0.92 -14.91
C TRP A 51 -21.74 2.09 -14.69
N VAL A 52 -22.16 3.29 -15.13
CA VAL A 52 -21.43 4.54 -14.94
C VAL A 52 -22.07 5.32 -13.79
N HIS A 53 -21.23 5.80 -12.88
CA HIS A 53 -21.59 6.59 -11.71
C HIS A 53 -20.96 7.98 -11.78
N THR A 54 -21.80 9.00 -11.68
CA THR A 54 -21.44 10.43 -11.61
C THR A 54 -21.78 10.97 -10.21
N SER A 55 -21.52 12.26 -9.97
CA SER A 55 -21.95 12.95 -8.74
C SER A 55 -23.46 12.84 -8.47
N ASP A 56 -24.26 12.73 -9.52
CA ASP A 56 -25.73 12.69 -9.46
C ASP A 56 -26.27 11.26 -9.35
N GLY A 57 -25.39 10.26 -9.25
CA GLY A 57 -25.74 8.85 -9.16
C GLY A 57 -25.42 8.09 -10.45
N TYR A 58 -26.15 7.00 -10.68
CA TYR A 58 -25.92 6.17 -11.86
C TYR A 58 -26.67 6.69 -13.08
N LEU A 59 -26.04 6.58 -14.26
CA LEU A 59 -26.69 6.94 -15.52
C LEU A 59 -27.87 6.01 -15.80
N ARG A 60 -29.00 6.63 -16.14
CA ARG A 60 -30.27 5.96 -16.45
C ARG A 60 -30.80 6.41 -17.81
N ASP A 61 -31.53 5.52 -18.47
CA ASP A 61 -32.28 5.85 -19.68
C ASP A 61 -33.55 6.65 -19.36
N ASP A 62 -34.29 7.05 -20.40
CA ASP A 62 -35.54 7.81 -20.29
C ASP A 62 -36.65 7.06 -19.53
N LYS A 63 -36.48 5.75 -19.31
CA LYS A 63 -37.40 4.89 -18.55
C LYS A 63 -36.93 4.66 -17.11
N GLY A 64 -35.81 5.27 -16.72
CA GLY A 64 -35.22 5.14 -15.40
C GLY A 64 -34.39 3.86 -15.18
N ALA A 65 -34.14 3.05 -16.21
CA ALA A 65 -33.31 1.86 -16.14
C ALA A 65 -31.82 2.20 -16.24
N LEU A 66 -30.96 1.46 -15.53
CA LEU A 66 -29.50 1.69 -15.56
C LEU A 66 -28.92 1.41 -16.95
N ILE A 67 -28.14 2.33 -17.48
CA ILE A 67 -27.44 2.16 -18.76
C ILE A 67 -26.23 1.25 -18.54
N VAL A 68 -26.09 0.24 -19.41
CA VAL A 68 -24.94 -0.68 -19.41
C VAL A 68 -23.99 -0.31 -20.54
N PHE A 69 -22.74 -0.03 -20.17
CA PHE A 69 -21.65 0.22 -21.10
C PHE A 69 -20.86 -1.07 -21.34
N GLY A 70 -20.42 -1.25 -22.58
CA GLY A 70 -19.66 -2.42 -23.00
C GLY A 70 -18.21 -2.36 -22.53
N ILE A 71 -17.58 -3.54 -22.38
CA ILE A 71 -16.18 -3.67 -21.96
C ILE A 71 -15.23 -2.84 -22.85
N ARG A 72 -15.46 -2.86 -24.18
CA ARG A 72 -14.64 -2.11 -25.15
C ARG A 72 -14.64 -0.61 -24.83
N GLU A 73 -15.81 -0.05 -24.60
CA GLU A 73 -16.01 1.38 -24.38
C GLU A 73 -15.36 1.81 -23.07
N CYS A 74 -15.57 1.05 -22.00
CA CYS A 74 -14.94 1.30 -20.71
C CYS A 74 -13.41 1.16 -20.77
N GLN A 75 -12.89 0.21 -21.54
CA GLN A 75 -11.44 0.02 -21.72
C GLN A 75 -10.80 1.20 -22.46
N ILE A 76 -11.46 1.71 -23.50
CA ILE A 76 -11.04 2.94 -24.21
C ILE A 76 -11.15 4.16 -23.30
N ALA A 77 -12.27 4.32 -22.60
CA ALA A 77 -12.51 5.45 -21.71
C ALA A 77 -11.50 5.49 -20.55
N ARG A 78 -11.12 4.31 -20.04
CA ARG A 78 -10.08 4.18 -19.01
C ARG A 78 -8.68 4.47 -19.56
N ALA A 79 -8.34 3.98 -20.76
CA ALA A 79 -7.08 4.32 -21.41
C ALA A 79 -6.95 5.82 -21.64
N ARG A 80 -8.06 6.45 -22.07
CA ARG A 80 -8.14 7.90 -22.24
C ARG A 80 -7.91 8.62 -20.92
N TYR A 81 -8.60 8.22 -19.84
CA TYR A 81 -8.36 8.79 -18.52
C TYR A 81 -6.86 8.70 -18.12
N LEU A 82 -6.24 7.52 -18.27
CA LEU A 82 -4.84 7.32 -17.91
C LEU A 82 -3.86 8.15 -18.75
N MET A 83 -4.21 8.48 -19.99
CA MET A 83 -3.40 9.34 -20.84
C MET A 83 -3.32 10.78 -20.30
N TYR A 84 -4.38 11.29 -19.67
CA TYR A 84 -4.42 12.66 -19.12
C TYR A 84 -4.14 12.73 -17.61
N HIS A 85 -4.51 11.68 -16.86
CA HIS A 85 -4.49 11.67 -15.40
C HIS A 85 -3.67 10.51 -14.82
N GLY A 86 -3.04 9.67 -15.64
CA GLY A 86 -2.35 8.47 -15.17
C GLY A 86 -1.18 8.79 -14.23
N GLU A 87 -0.42 9.85 -14.50
CA GLU A 87 0.70 10.24 -13.64
C GLU A 87 0.23 10.72 -12.25
N GLU A 88 -0.87 11.47 -12.22
CA GLU A 88 -1.53 11.91 -10.99
C GLU A 88 -2.11 10.73 -10.21
N GLU A 89 -2.82 9.82 -10.87
CA GLU A 89 -3.38 8.63 -10.23
C GLU A 89 -2.27 7.78 -9.61
N LYS A 90 -1.19 7.53 -10.35
CA LYS A 90 -0.06 6.78 -9.83
C LYS A 90 0.64 7.50 -8.67
N ARG A 91 0.61 8.84 -8.62
CA ARG A 91 1.17 9.64 -7.51
C ARG A 91 0.32 9.44 -6.26
N LEU A 92 -1.00 9.60 -6.37
CA LEU A 92 -1.94 9.36 -5.27
C LEU A 92 -1.86 7.91 -4.78
N GLU A 93 -1.74 6.95 -5.68
CA GLU A 93 -1.55 5.54 -5.30
C GLU A 93 -0.23 5.31 -4.56
N ALA A 94 0.85 5.96 -4.96
CA ALA A 94 2.14 5.86 -4.27
C ALA A 94 2.05 6.44 -2.84
N GLU A 95 1.36 7.56 -2.67
CA GLU A 95 1.09 8.13 -1.34
C GLU A 95 0.26 7.18 -0.47
N LEU A 96 -0.80 6.59 -1.02
CA LEU A 96 -1.61 5.59 -0.32
C LEU A 96 -0.80 4.37 0.11
N VAL A 97 0.07 3.87 -0.77
CA VAL A 97 0.99 2.76 -0.46
C VAL A 97 1.93 3.13 0.68
N LEU A 98 2.49 4.35 0.66
CA LEU A 98 3.38 4.83 1.72
C LEU A 98 2.65 4.95 3.06
N GLU A 99 1.44 5.52 3.08
CA GLU A 99 0.64 5.65 4.29
C GLU A 99 0.22 4.28 4.86
N GLN A 100 -0.13 3.33 4.00
CA GLN A 100 -0.39 1.95 4.43
C GLN A 100 0.84 1.29 5.04
N ARG A 101 2.04 1.52 4.47
CA ARG A 101 3.30 1.00 5.01
C ARG A 101 3.61 1.59 6.39
N LYS A 102 3.51 2.91 6.54
CA LYS A 102 3.68 3.59 7.84
C LYS A 102 2.73 3.03 8.89
N ARG A 103 1.45 2.87 8.54
CA ARG A 103 0.44 2.30 9.44
C ARG A 103 0.82 0.89 9.92
N LYS A 104 1.23 0.01 9.01
CA LYS A 104 1.64 -1.36 9.38
C LYS A 104 2.88 -1.41 10.26
N ILE A 105 3.83 -0.49 10.04
CA ILE A 105 5.01 -0.35 10.92
C ILE A 105 4.55 0.08 12.31
N GLN A 106 3.71 1.12 12.39
CA GLN A 106 3.17 1.61 13.66
C GLN A 106 2.41 0.51 14.42
N GLU A 107 1.53 -0.23 13.75
CA GLU A 107 0.80 -1.35 14.36
C GLU A 107 1.74 -2.40 14.99
N LYS A 108 2.88 -2.71 14.33
CA LYS A 108 3.88 -3.62 14.89
C LYS A 108 4.64 -3.02 16.06
N LEU A 109 4.98 -1.73 16.01
CA LEU A 109 5.59 -1.02 17.13
C LEU A 109 4.65 -1.02 18.35
N ASP A 110 3.36 -0.77 18.15
CA ASP A 110 2.37 -0.76 19.21
C ASP A 110 2.22 -2.14 19.88
N VAL A 111 2.23 -3.22 19.08
CA VAL A 111 2.25 -4.59 19.60
C VAL A 111 3.54 -4.85 20.41
N PHE A 112 4.69 -4.41 19.93
CA PHE A 112 5.95 -4.58 20.66
C PHE A 112 5.94 -3.80 21.99
N LYS A 113 5.51 -2.53 21.96
CA LYS A 113 5.35 -1.71 23.16
C LYS A 113 4.43 -2.37 24.19
N LYS A 114 3.30 -2.90 23.73
CA LYS A 114 2.35 -3.63 24.60
C LYS A 114 3.00 -4.85 25.23
N ASN A 115 3.76 -5.65 24.47
CA ASN A 115 4.47 -6.81 25.03
C ASN A 115 5.50 -6.42 26.09
N ILE A 116 6.23 -5.32 25.91
CA ILE A 116 7.16 -4.78 26.90
C ILE A 116 6.40 -4.36 28.16
N GLU A 117 5.28 -3.64 28.00
CA GLU A 117 4.46 -3.18 29.13
C GLU A 117 3.82 -4.35 29.89
N ASP A 118 3.35 -5.39 29.19
CA ASP A 118 2.81 -6.59 29.83
C ASP A 118 3.87 -7.31 30.69
N ILE A 119 5.12 -7.39 30.22
CA ILE A 119 6.24 -7.95 30.99
C ILE A 119 6.58 -7.04 32.19
N ARG A 120 6.60 -5.72 32.02
CA ARG A 120 6.82 -4.76 33.12
C ARG A 120 5.74 -4.87 34.19
N GLN A 121 4.47 -4.92 33.80
CA GLN A 121 3.37 -5.06 34.75
C GLN A 121 3.49 -6.38 35.53
N TYR A 122 3.94 -7.46 34.90
CA TYR A 122 4.19 -8.73 35.59
C TYR A 122 5.26 -8.61 36.69
N THR A 123 6.31 -7.78 36.52
CA THR A 123 7.37 -7.61 37.54
C THR A 123 6.97 -6.71 38.71
N ILE A 124 5.92 -5.89 38.56
CA ILE A 124 5.42 -5.02 39.63
C ILE A 124 4.52 -5.82 40.57
N GLU A 125 4.95 -5.97 41.83
CA GLU A 125 4.15 -6.65 42.84
C GLU A 125 2.83 -5.91 43.12
N GLY A 126 1.71 -6.64 43.07
CA GLY A 126 0.38 -6.09 43.30
C GLY A 126 -0.29 -5.46 42.07
N SER A 127 0.37 -5.43 40.91
CA SER A 127 -0.29 -5.06 39.66
C SER A 127 -1.39 -6.07 39.30
N THR A 128 -2.38 -5.64 38.52
CA THR A 128 -3.45 -6.52 38.02
C THR A 128 -2.87 -7.75 37.31
N THR A 129 -1.87 -7.54 36.43
CA THR A 129 -1.19 -8.62 35.69
C THR A 129 -0.45 -9.58 36.61
N ASN A 130 0.27 -9.07 37.63
CA ASN A 130 0.97 -9.89 38.62
C ASN A 130 0.00 -10.72 39.47
N VAL A 131 -1.12 -10.13 39.89
CA VAL A 131 -2.15 -10.82 40.68
C VAL A 131 -2.83 -11.91 39.87
N PHE A 132 -3.26 -11.61 38.63
CA PHE A 132 -3.84 -12.62 37.74
C PHE A 132 -2.87 -13.76 37.44
N ALA A 133 -1.58 -13.46 37.20
CA ALA A 133 -0.57 -14.47 36.98
C ALA A 133 -0.39 -15.39 38.19
N LYS A 134 -0.33 -14.85 39.42
CA LYS A 134 -0.28 -15.64 40.66
C LYS A 134 -1.50 -16.55 40.83
N ILE A 135 -2.70 -16.06 40.49
CA ILE A 135 -3.94 -16.88 40.51
C ILE A 135 -3.86 -18.01 39.48
N LEU A 136 -3.46 -17.72 38.25
CA LEU A 136 -3.27 -18.73 37.19
C LEU A 136 -2.23 -19.78 37.60
N GLU A 137 -1.08 -19.37 38.13
CA GLU A 137 -0.05 -20.29 38.63
C GLU A 137 -0.57 -21.20 39.75
N SER A 138 -1.46 -20.69 40.61
CA SER A 138 -2.06 -21.48 41.70
C SER A 138 -2.97 -22.60 41.21
N ALA A 139 -3.63 -22.40 40.07
CA ALA A 139 -4.52 -23.38 39.42
C ALA A 139 -3.78 -24.39 38.52
N MET A 140 -2.49 -24.17 38.25
CA MET A 140 -1.65 -25.05 37.43
C MET A 140 -1.08 -26.24 38.22
N SER A 141 -0.78 -27.32 37.50
CA SER A 141 0.05 -28.42 38.03
C SER A 141 1.46 -27.94 38.36
N VAL A 142 2.17 -28.70 39.22
CA VAL A 142 3.55 -28.36 39.63
C VAL A 142 4.49 -28.25 38.43
N GLU A 143 4.40 -29.18 37.48
CA GLU A 143 5.22 -29.20 36.27
C GLU A 143 4.97 -27.98 35.37
N GLN A 144 3.70 -27.63 35.15
CA GLN A 144 3.32 -26.43 34.38
C GLN A 144 3.79 -25.14 35.05
N ARG A 145 3.69 -25.06 36.38
CA ARG A 145 4.12 -23.89 37.15
C ARG A 145 5.64 -23.67 37.02
N ILE A 146 6.43 -24.73 37.11
CA ILE A 146 7.90 -24.66 36.93
C ILE A 146 8.23 -24.14 35.54
N PHE A 147 7.59 -24.68 34.51
CA PHE A 147 7.81 -24.26 33.12
C PHE A 147 7.45 -22.77 32.90
N VAL A 148 6.28 -22.34 33.35
CA VAL A 148 5.81 -20.95 33.19
C VAL A 148 6.72 -19.96 33.91
N LYS A 149 7.17 -20.29 35.13
CA LYS A 149 8.11 -19.44 35.87
C LYS A 149 9.43 -19.27 35.14
N ALA A 150 10.02 -20.36 34.65
CA ALA A 150 11.27 -20.30 33.89
C ALA A 150 11.13 -19.43 32.61
N GLU A 151 10.01 -19.56 31.90
CA GLU A 151 9.75 -18.75 30.70
C GLU A 151 9.52 -17.27 31.04
N ASN A 152 8.82 -16.98 32.14
CA ASN A 152 8.62 -15.60 32.62
C ASN A 152 9.93 -14.96 33.08
N GLU A 153 10.76 -15.68 33.84
CA GLU A 153 12.09 -15.23 34.24
C GLU A 153 12.96 -14.93 33.01
N ARG A 154 12.91 -15.79 31.97
CA ARG A 154 13.62 -15.54 30.71
C ARG A 154 13.15 -14.24 30.04
N LYS A 155 11.83 -14.00 29.98
CA LYS A 155 11.25 -12.77 29.40
C LYS A 155 11.67 -11.52 30.18
N VAL A 156 11.63 -11.60 31.51
CA VAL A 156 12.05 -10.48 32.39
C VAL A 156 13.54 -10.19 32.22
N ASN A 157 14.39 -11.22 32.15
CA ASN A 157 15.83 -11.05 31.93
C ASN A 157 16.15 -10.40 30.57
N ASN A 158 15.32 -10.66 29.56
CA ASN A 158 15.46 -10.06 28.22
C ASN A 158 14.83 -8.67 28.10
N LEU A 159 14.08 -8.20 29.11
CA LEU A 159 13.34 -6.94 29.06
C LEU A 159 14.23 -5.73 28.71
N PRO A 160 15.43 -5.54 29.29
CA PRO A 160 16.28 -4.40 28.92
C PRO A 160 16.70 -4.41 27.45
N GLN A 161 16.94 -5.60 26.89
CA GLN A 161 17.27 -5.73 25.47
C GLN A 161 16.07 -5.43 24.58
N MET A 162 14.88 -5.88 24.97
CA MET A 162 13.63 -5.59 24.26
C MET A 162 13.32 -4.08 24.24
N GLU A 163 13.53 -3.40 25.36
CA GLU A 163 13.36 -1.94 25.48
C GLU A 163 14.33 -1.19 24.57
N ALA A 164 15.63 -1.55 24.60
CA ALA A 164 16.62 -0.94 23.73
C ALA A 164 16.32 -1.17 22.23
N GLN A 165 15.82 -2.36 21.87
CA GLN A 165 15.37 -2.64 20.51
C GLN A 165 14.16 -1.81 20.11
N TYR A 166 13.18 -1.66 21.00
CA TYR A 166 11.99 -0.84 20.75
C TYR A 166 12.35 0.64 20.56
N ASP A 167 13.24 1.18 21.39
CA ASP A 167 13.72 2.56 21.27
C ASP A 167 14.46 2.79 19.95
N TRP A 168 15.31 1.84 19.55
CA TRP A 168 15.98 1.88 18.25
C TRP A 168 14.98 1.87 17.09
N LEU A 169 14.02 0.94 17.08
CA LEU A 169 13.00 0.85 16.02
C LEU A 169 12.15 2.12 15.93
N THR A 170 11.78 2.71 17.08
CA THR A 170 11.02 3.96 17.15
C THR A 170 11.84 5.13 16.58
N SER A 171 13.13 5.22 16.95
CA SER A 171 14.03 6.25 16.41
C SER A 171 14.18 6.14 14.90
N GLU A 172 14.30 4.94 14.35
CA GLU A 172 14.37 4.71 12.90
C GLU A 172 13.04 5.08 12.20
N PHE A 173 11.91 4.88 12.86
CA PHE A 173 10.60 5.30 12.34
C PHE A 173 10.50 6.83 12.26
N GLU A 174 10.90 7.53 13.31
CA GLU A 174 10.91 9.00 13.37
C GLU A 174 11.86 9.63 12.34
N LYS A 175 13.01 8.98 12.08
CA LYS A 175 13.95 9.37 11.01
C LYS A 175 13.41 9.09 9.59
N GLY A 176 12.29 8.38 9.46
CA GLY A 176 11.70 8.04 8.17
C GLY A 176 12.36 6.85 7.46
N ASN A 177 13.06 5.97 8.18
CA ASN A 177 13.73 4.79 7.62
C ASN A 177 12.74 3.62 7.39
N TYR A 178 11.59 3.90 6.77
CA TYR A 178 10.50 2.94 6.63
C TYR A 178 10.89 1.69 5.84
N ASN A 179 11.71 1.82 4.79
CA ASN A 179 12.16 0.66 4.01
C ASN A 179 12.96 -0.35 4.85
N LEU A 180 13.81 0.14 5.74
CA LEU A 180 14.55 -0.70 6.71
C LEU A 180 13.58 -1.42 7.64
N LEU A 181 12.60 -0.69 8.17
CA LEU A 181 11.62 -1.24 9.10
C LEU A 181 10.68 -2.26 8.44
N LEU A 182 10.30 -2.05 7.18
CA LEU A 182 9.49 -3.02 6.43
C LEU A 182 10.18 -4.38 6.31
N ASP A 183 11.50 -4.38 6.10
CA ASP A 183 12.31 -5.59 5.96
C ASP A 183 12.56 -6.27 7.31
N ILE A 184 13.09 -5.52 8.30
CA ILE A 184 13.39 -6.07 9.64
C ILE A 184 12.14 -6.59 10.34
N MET A 185 11.01 -5.91 10.17
CA MET A 185 9.75 -6.35 10.74
C MET A 185 9.05 -7.42 9.90
N GLY A 186 9.58 -7.82 8.75
CA GLY A 186 8.97 -8.83 7.87
C GLY A 186 7.58 -8.45 7.37
N ILE A 187 7.32 -7.16 7.16
CA ILE A 187 6.04 -6.65 6.62
C ILE A 187 6.02 -6.81 5.10
N GLU A 188 7.10 -6.41 4.44
CA GLU A 188 7.25 -6.47 3.00
C GLU A 188 8.74 -6.58 2.68
N LYS A 189 9.12 -7.63 1.93
CA LYS A 189 10.48 -7.74 1.43
C LYS A 189 10.60 -6.83 0.22
N ILE A 190 11.40 -5.78 0.34
CA ILE A 190 11.71 -4.90 -0.80
C ILE A 190 12.83 -5.58 -1.60
N PRO A 191 12.55 -6.11 -2.81
CA PRO A 191 13.57 -6.78 -3.61
C PRO A 191 14.60 -5.73 -4.05
N ASN A 192 15.85 -5.93 -3.64
CA ASN A 192 16.92 -4.94 -3.73
C ASN A 192 16.53 -3.59 -3.11
N PRO A 193 16.94 -3.31 -1.85
CA PRO A 193 17.15 -1.93 -1.46
C PRO A 193 18.32 -1.46 -2.32
N VAL A 194 18.06 -1.06 -3.57
CA VAL A 194 19.02 -0.24 -4.28
C VAL A 194 19.14 0.99 -3.41
N THR A 195 20.25 1.07 -2.69
CA THR A 195 20.77 2.30 -2.13
C THR A 195 21.09 3.18 -3.32
N PHE A 196 20.05 3.64 -4.03
CA PHE A 196 20.19 4.54 -5.16
C PHE A 196 20.85 5.77 -4.58
N LYS A 197 22.11 5.93 -4.91
CA LYS A 197 22.87 7.11 -4.53
C LYS A 197 22.47 8.19 -5.52
N LEU A 198 21.77 9.22 -5.05
CA LEU A 198 21.31 10.32 -5.90
C LEU A 198 22.50 11.10 -6.52
N ASP A 199 23.69 10.94 -5.94
CA ASP A 199 24.98 11.43 -6.41
C ASP A 199 25.69 10.48 -7.40
N ASN A 200 25.12 9.30 -7.69
CA ASN A 200 25.65 8.35 -8.67
C ASN A 200 24.88 8.47 -10.01
N GLU A 201 25.61 8.75 -11.09
CA GLU A 201 25.01 8.96 -12.43
C GLU A 201 24.37 7.71 -13.03
N ASP A 202 24.93 6.52 -12.80
CA ASP A 202 24.39 5.26 -13.32
C ASP A 202 23.08 4.89 -12.59
N ASP A 203 23.04 5.09 -11.28
CA ASP A 203 21.84 4.93 -10.45
C ASP A 203 20.76 5.92 -10.89
N MET A 204 21.11 7.19 -11.10
CA MET A 204 20.19 8.21 -11.59
C MET A 204 19.69 7.91 -13.01
N ARG A 205 20.50 7.29 -13.88
CA ARG A 205 20.05 6.83 -15.19
C ARG A 205 19.05 5.68 -15.08
N MET A 206 19.29 4.71 -14.19
CA MET A 206 18.34 3.62 -13.93
C MET A 206 17.02 4.14 -13.35
N LEU A 207 17.08 5.07 -12.39
CA LEU A 207 15.90 5.75 -11.85
C LEU A 207 15.13 6.47 -12.97
N LYS A 208 15.80 7.26 -13.81
CA LYS A 208 15.15 8.00 -14.91
C LYS A 208 14.45 7.07 -15.89
N ASN A 209 15.02 5.90 -16.17
CA ASN A 209 14.41 4.91 -17.03
C ASN A 209 13.22 4.19 -16.38
N ALA A 210 13.25 4.00 -15.06
CA ALA A 210 12.19 3.32 -14.31
C ALA A 210 11.00 4.22 -13.97
N PHE A 211 11.25 5.48 -13.62
CA PHE A 211 10.25 6.40 -13.06
C PHE A 211 9.95 7.61 -13.95
N GLY A 212 10.80 7.91 -14.94
CA GLY A 212 10.76 9.17 -15.69
C GLY A 212 11.36 10.34 -14.89
N LYS A 213 11.73 11.43 -15.58
CA LYS A 213 12.38 12.59 -14.97
C LYS A 213 11.47 13.31 -13.95
N GLN A 214 10.20 13.49 -14.30
CA GLN A 214 9.24 14.23 -13.48
C GLN A 214 9.03 13.59 -12.10
N ALA A 215 8.87 12.26 -12.03
CA ALA A 215 8.68 11.56 -10.76
C ALA A 215 9.90 11.63 -9.83
N ILE A 216 11.12 11.71 -10.39
CA ILE A 216 12.35 11.87 -9.61
C ILE A 216 12.48 13.28 -9.05
N ASP A 217 12.20 14.28 -9.89
CA ASP A 217 12.22 15.69 -9.49
C ASP A 217 11.16 15.94 -8.39
N GLU A 218 9.97 15.34 -8.50
CA GLU A 218 8.88 15.41 -7.50
C GLU A 218 9.19 14.65 -6.20
N ALA A 219 9.93 13.55 -6.28
CA ALA A 219 10.35 12.81 -5.09
C ALA A 219 11.36 13.61 -4.25
N GLN A 220 12.10 14.56 -4.83
CA GLN A 220 13.10 15.40 -4.15
C GLN A 220 14.12 14.57 -3.32
N GLY A 221 14.42 13.36 -3.77
CA GLY A 221 15.31 12.44 -3.06
C GLY A 221 14.67 11.63 -1.92
N ASP A 222 13.34 11.72 -1.74
CA ASP A 222 12.61 10.85 -0.82
C ASP A 222 12.54 9.41 -1.37
N VAL A 223 13.44 8.59 -0.88
CA VAL A 223 13.58 7.19 -1.25
C VAL A 223 12.30 6.39 -0.95
N ASN A 224 11.54 6.74 0.09
CA ASN A 224 10.29 6.04 0.42
C ASN A 224 9.23 6.25 -0.66
N LYS A 225 9.13 7.49 -1.18
CA LYS A 225 8.23 7.80 -2.30
C LYS A 225 8.63 7.05 -3.57
N LEU A 226 9.94 6.97 -3.86
CA LEU A 226 10.44 6.23 -5.02
C LEU A 226 10.08 4.73 -4.94
N TYR A 227 10.26 4.09 -3.79
CA TYR A 227 9.86 2.68 -3.62
C TYR A 227 8.34 2.47 -3.65
N ALA A 228 7.55 3.40 -3.12
CA ALA A 228 6.11 3.34 -3.23
C ALA A 228 5.66 3.46 -4.69
N ARG A 229 6.28 4.39 -5.43
CA ARG A 229 6.04 4.55 -6.87
C ARG A 229 6.46 3.33 -7.66
N LEU A 230 7.56 2.66 -7.31
CA LEU A 230 8.04 1.47 -8.01
C LEU A 230 7.00 0.35 -7.95
N LYS A 231 6.42 0.17 -6.77
CA LYS A 231 5.34 -0.79 -6.54
C LYS A 231 4.12 -0.47 -7.40
N VAL A 232 3.77 0.82 -7.51
CA VAL A 232 2.67 1.26 -8.37
C VAL A 232 3.01 1.01 -9.85
N GLU A 233 4.17 1.43 -10.34
CA GLU A 233 4.59 1.20 -11.74
C GLU A 233 4.62 -0.29 -12.09
N GLN A 234 5.05 -1.15 -11.16
CA GLN A 234 4.98 -2.61 -11.32
C GLN A 234 3.53 -3.07 -11.50
N MET A 235 2.56 -2.50 -10.79
CA MET A 235 1.13 -2.85 -10.95
C MET A 235 0.53 -2.39 -12.28
N TYR A 236 1.05 -1.33 -12.88
CA TYR A 236 0.59 -0.79 -14.17
C TYR A 236 1.27 -1.42 -15.39
N ASN A 237 2.42 -2.09 -15.21
CA ASN A 237 3.20 -2.72 -16.28
C ASN A 237 2.96 -4.24 -16.42
N VAL A 238 2.03 -4.85 -15.66
CA VAL A 238 1.65 -6.28 -15.78
C VAL A 238 0.53 -6.51 -16.78
#